data_AF-A0A821Q393-F1
#
_entry.id   AF-A0A821Q393-F1
#
_cell.length_a   1.000
_cell.length_b   1.000
_cell.length_c   1.000
_cell.angle_alpha   90.00
_cell.angle_beta   90.00
_cell.angle_gamma   90.00
#
_symmetry.space_group_name_H-M   'P 1'
#
loop_
_entity.id
_entity.type
_entity.pdbx_description
1 polymer ?
#
loop_
_entity_poly.entity_id
_entity_poly.type
_entity_poly.pdbx_seq_one_letter_code
_entity_poly.pdbx_strand_id
1 'polypeptide(L)' 'MYWQIDDICQAPTPSTIEYRLKWKMSHYYVQYMYESIYPVDMITPYIANVTDDNARSSLYVINELFNGATGHLICT' A
#
# COMPACT_ATOMS: atom_id res chain seq x y z
N MET A 1 -9.59 -9.22 -1.02
CA MET A 1 -8.60 -9.98 -1.84
C MET A 1 -8.41 -9.25 -3.16
N TYR A 2 -7.17 -9.08 -3.61
CA TYR A 2 -6.89 -8.52 -4.93
C TYR A 2 -6.90 -9.63 -5.99
N TRP A 3 -7.12 -9.25 -7.24
CA TRP A 3 -7.08 -10.13 -8.40
C TRP A 3 -5.85 -9.77 -9.25
N GLN A 4 -4.94 -10.68 -9.61
CA GLN A 4 -4.86 -12.13 -9.34
C GLN A 4 -3.58 -12.42 -8.53
N ILE A 5 -3.50 -13.56 -7.83
CA ILE A 5 -2.30 -13.89 -7.06
C ILE A 5 -1.20 -14.51 -7.95
N ASP A 6 -1.51 -15.54 -8.75
CA ASP A 6 -0.55 -16.32 -9.52
C ASP A 6 -0.91 -16.42 -11.02
N ASP A 7 0.06 -16.84 -11.84
CA ASP A 7 -0.14 -17.12 -13.27
C ASP A 7 -0.17 -18.62 -13.58
N ILE A 8 -1.05 -19.01 -14.50
CA ILE A 8 -1.14 -20.38 -15.03
C ILE A 8 -0.17 -20.63 -16.19
N CYS A 9 0.25 -19.59 -16.90
CA CYS A 9 1.20 -19.69 -18.01
C CYS A 9 2.03 -18.41 -18.14
N GLN A 10 3.07 -18.42 -19.00
CA GLN A 10 3.90 -17.24 -19.24
C GLN A 10 3.14 -16.23 -20.11
N ALA A 11 2.45 -15.30 -19.47
CA ALA A 11 1.71 -14.23 -20.13
C ALA A 11 1.79 -12.92 -19.33
N PRO A 12 1.61 -11.75 -19.97
CA PRO A 12 1.45 -10.50 -19.26
C PRO A 12 0.07 -10.45 -18.59
N THR A 13 0.07 -10.54 -17.26
CA THR A 13 -1.14 -10.57 -16.43
C THR A 13 -0.99 -9.65 -15.21
N PRO A 14 -2.10 -9.31 -14.54
CA PRO A 14 -2.09 -8.59 -13.26
C PRO A 14 -1.71 -9.47 -12.05
N SER A 15 -1.14 -10.67 -12.26
CA SER A 15 -0.69 -11.52 -11.16
C SER A 15 0.48 -10.88 -10.40
N THR A 16 0.61 -11.16 -9.10
CA THR A 16 1.79 -10.72 -8.31
C THR A 16 2.88 -11.78 -8.28
N ILE A 17 2.55 -13.05 -8.53
CA ILE A 17 3.46 -14.18 -8.64
C ILE A 17 3.42 -14.72 -10.08
N GLU A 18 4.59 -14.83 -10.71
CA GLU A 18 4.72 -15.39 -12.05
C GLU A 18 4.54 -16.92 -12.05
N TYR A 19 4.32 -17.50 -13.24
CA TYR A 19 4.13 -18.95 -13.44
C TYR A 19 5.24 -19.82 -12.81
N ARG A 20 6.48 -19.31 -12.75
CA ARG A 20 7.62 -20.03 -12.13
C ARG A 20 7.85 -19.65 -10.66
N LEU A 21 6.81 -19.21 -9.95
CA LEU A 21 6.84 -18.78 -8.54
C LEU A 21 7.79 -17.62 -8.25
N LYS A 22 8.12 -16.84 -9.28
CA LYS A 22 8.92 -15.63 -9.11
C LYS A 22 8.03 -14.49 -8.66
N TRP A 23 8.44 -13.81 -7.59
CA TRP A 23 7.70 -12.66 -7.07
C TRP A 23 7.94 -11.43 -7.94
N LYS A 24 6.85 -10.80 -8.40
CA LYS A 24 6.90 -9.47 -9.00
C LYS A 24 7.01 -8.42 -7.90
N MET A 25 7.45 -7.22 -8.27
CA MET A 25 7.56 -6.09 -7.34
C MET A 25 6.27 -5.84 -6.54
N SER A 26 5.12 -6.01 -7.19
CA SER A 26 3.81 -5.85 -6.54
C SER A 26 3.61 -6.80 -5.36
N HIS A 27 4.15 -8.02 -5.39
CA HIS A 27 4.00 -8.97 -4.28
C HIS A 27 4.70 -8.45 -3.01
N TYR A 28 5.88 -7.83 -3.16
CA TYR A 28 6.60 -7.21 -2.04
C TYR A 28 5.84 -6.02 -1.46
N TYR A 29 5.23 -5.17 -2.30
CA TYR A 29 4.39 -4.07 -1.80
C TYR A 29 3.18 -4.55 -1.01
N VAL A 30 2.52 -5.59 -1.52
CA VAL A 30 1.34 -6.17 -0.88
C VAL A 30 1.68 -6.82 0.47
N GLN A 31 2.88 -7.38 0.61
CA GLN A 31 3.36 -7.91 1.89
C GLN A 31 3.38 -6.83 2.98
N TYR A 32 3.90 -5.64 2.68
CA TYR A 32 3.91 -4.52 3.62
C TYR A 32 2.52 -3.91 3.84
N MET A 33 1.71 -3.84 2.79
CA MET A 33 0.34 -3.31 2.87
C MET A 33 -0.55 -4.14 3.80
N TYR A 34 -0.31 -5.45 3.92
CA TYR A 34 -1.08 -6.35 4.78
C TYR A 34 -0.45 -6.54 6.18
N GLU A 35 0.51 -5.71 6.57
CA GLU A 35 0.98 -5.70 7.96
C GLU A 35 -0.14 -5.30 8.93
N SER A 36 -0.07 -5.80 10.16
CA SER A 36 -1.11 -5.55 11.17
C SER A 36 -1.27 -4.07 11.54
N ILE A 37 -0.21 -3.28 11.35
CA ILE A 37 -0.20 -1.84 11.52
C ILE A 37 0.40 -1.23 10.26
N TYR A 38 -0.36 -0.41 9.54
CA TYR A 38 0.09 0.18 8.29
C TYR A 38 -0.30 1.67 8.19
N PRO A 39 0.67 2.58 8.01
CA PRO A 39 0.39 3.99 7.74
C PRO A 39 0.04 4.21 6.26
N VAL A 40 -1.04 4.92 6.01
CA VAL A 40 -1.50 5.31 4.67
C VAL A 40 -1.47 6.83 4.56
N ASP A 41 -0.65 7.34 3.65
CA ASP A 41 -0.71 8.74 3.26
C ASP A 41 -1.67 8.91 2.07
N MET A 42 -2.66 9.77 2.23
CA MET A 42 -3.58 10.18 1.18
C MET A 42 -3.30 11.62 0.80
N ILE A 43 -2.79 11.80 -0.41
CA ILE A 43 -2.57 13.09 -1.04
C ILE A 43 -3.74 13.45 -1.95
N THR A 44 -4.06 14.74 -2.04
CA THR A 44 -5.02 15.20 -3.04
C THR A 44 -4.50 14.90 -4.46
N PRO A 45 -5.38 14.51 -5.41
CA PRO A 45 -4.99 13.98 -6.71
C PRO A 45 -4.28 15.00 -7.62
N TYR A 46 -4.27 16.27 -7.24
CA TYR A 46 -3.63 17.34 -7.99
C TYR A 46 -2.82 18.22 -7.04
N ILE A 47 -1.50 18.07 -7.08
CA ILE A 47 -0.53 18.95 -6.41
C ILE A 47 0.33 19.55 -7.51
N ALA A 48 -0.10 20.69 -8.06
CA ALA A 48 0.72 21.43 -9.03
C ALA A 48 1.80 22.27 -8.35
N ASN A 49 1.51 22.74 -7.13
CA ASN A 49 2.39 23.59 -6.36
C ASN A 49 2.14 23.37 -4.86
N VAL A 50 3.19 23.44 -4.04
CA VAL A 50 3.12 23.34 -2.57
C VAL A 50 2.37 24.53 -1.95
N THR A 51 2.27 25.64 -2.68
CA THR A 51 1.53 26.83 -2.24
C THR A 51 0.05 26.81 -2.62
N ASP A 52 -0.46 25.73 -3.22
CA ASP A 52 -1.88 25.60 -3.57
C ASP A 52 -2.70 25.26 -2.32
N ASP A 53 -3.77 26.01 -2.06
CA ASP A 53 -4.67 25.78 -0.91
C ASP A 53 -5.39 24.40 -0.98
N ASN A 54 -5.40 23.79 -2.17
CA ASN A 54 -5.96 22.46 -2.40
C ASN A 54 -4.95 21.31 -2.21
N ALA A 55 -3.65 21.62 -2.03
CA ALA A 55 -2.64 20.62 -1.74
C ALA A 55 -2.78 20.18 -0.27
N ARG A 56 -3.46 19.06 -0.04
CA ARG A 56 -3.68 18.50 1.29
C ARG A 56 -3.14 17.07 1.31
N SER A 57 -2.31 16.77 2.30
CA SER A 57 -1.94 15.40 2.67
C SER A 57 -2.61 15.04 3.98
N SER A 58 -3.08 13.79 4.07
CA SER A 58 -3.74 13.26 5.25
C SER A 58 -3.17 11.88 5.56
N LEU A 59 -2.63 11.73 6.76
CA LEU A 59 -2.00 10.50 7.23
C LEU A 59 -2.98 9.71 8.10
N TYR A 60 -3.26 8.48 7.71
CA TYR A 60 -4.07 7.52 8.45
C TYR A 60 -3.20 6.37 8.95
N VAL A 61 -3.50 5.85 10.13
CA VAL A 61 -2.86 4.64 10.66
C VAL A 61 -3.92 3.57 10.82
N ILE A 62 -3.78 2.49 10.07
CA ILE A 62 -4.67 1.33 10.13
C ILE A 62 -4.07 0.34 11.13
N ASN A 63 -4.87 -0.16 12.07
CA ASN A 63 -4.46 -1.13 13.08
C ASN A 63 -5.50 -2.25 13.18
N GLU A 64 -5.07 -3.47 12.90
CA GLU A 64 -5.90 -4.68 12.91
C GLU A 64 -5.70 -5.54 14.17
N LEU A 65 -4.89 -5.10 15.14
CA LEU A 65 -4.60 -5.85 16.37
C LEU A 65 -5.76 -5.79 17.37
N PHE A 66 -6.24 -6.97 17.79
CA PHE A 66 -7.34 -7.09 18.76
C PHE A 66 -7.05 -6.47 20.14
N ASN A 67 -5.80 -6.50 20.60
CA ASN A 67 -5.42 -6.00 21.93
C ASN A 67 -5.12 -4.49 21.95
N GLY A 68 -5.29 -3.81 20.82
CA GLY A 68 -4.88 -2.41 20.65
C GLY A 68 -3.36 -2.25 20.65
N ALA A 69 -2.87 -1.27 19.89
CA ALA A 69 -1.48 -0.86 19.95
C ALA A 69 -1.42 0.66 20.07
N THR A 70 -0.54 1.15 20.94
CA THR A 70 -0.30 2.58 21.12
C THR A 70 0.91 2.97 20.28
N GLY A 71 0.72 3.88 19.33
CA GLY A 71 1.79 4.50 18.56
C GLY A 71 1.72 6.02 18.68
N HIS A 72 2.87 6.68 18.61
CA HIS A 72 2.95 8.14 18.56
C HIS A 72 3.38 8.56 17.16
N LEU A 73 2.59 9.42 16.52
CA LEU A 73 2.97 10.08 15.28
C LEU A 73 3.76 11.35 15.63
N ILE A 74 4.99 11.44 15.16
CA ILE A 74 5.84 12.62 15.31
C ILE A 74 5.99 13.25 13.92
N CYS A 75 5.38 14.40 13.72
CA CYS A 75 5.59 15.23 12.53
C CYS A 75 6.62 16.31 12.91
N THR A 76 7.81 16.28 12.29
CA THR A 76 8.85 17.30 12.44
C THR A 76 8.90 18.21 11.23
#